data_AF-A0A2D5LGQ3-F1
#
_entry.id   AF-A0A2D5LGQ3-F1
#
_cell.length_a   1.000
_cell.length_b   1.000
_cell.length_c   1.000
_cell.angle_alpha   90.00
_cell.angle_beta   90.00
_cell.angle_gamma   90.00
#
_symmetry.space_group_name_H-M   'P 1'
#
loop_
_entity.id
_entity.type
_entity.pdbx_description
1 polymer ?
#
loop_
_entity_poly.entity_id
_entity_poly.type
_entity_poly.pdbx_seq_one_letter_code
_entity_poly.pdbx_strand_id
1 'polypeptide(L)'
;MAAQAEFYIVLVELLAKNEKLSFSVRRLNDKIQAHTDKLKKTGSNLQITFHPEINFEAISAEYQHDKRVRVQSLIPMDQAEQVYNSLSKEAPYKLALLRDGRPTTLADNEWKQLPDNQKQSLHTETMQNAAKGIGFIYGRYQLSNQKEPIANLAALHQWLNSEEVLSWVREMSGHQDIVAASAQATRYTAGQFLTRHMDTHSTEQRRLAYVLSFSPNWHPDWGGLLQFYEKNGTPRDAWAPGFNTLSIFDVEHIHSVTYITPFSLTPRLSVTGWFRATPL
;
A
#
# COMPACT_ATOMS: atom_id res chain seq x y z
N MET A 1 -43.33 12.90 13.66
CA MET A 1 -42.97 13.92 12.64
C MET A 1 -43.57 15.30 12.92
N ALA A 2 -44.85 15.44 13.32
CA ALA A 2 -45.46 16.75 13.62
C ALA A 2 -44.81 17.50 14.81
N ALA A 3 -44.53 16.81 15.93
CA ALA A 3 -43.92 17.42 17.13
C ALA A 3 -42.49 17.95 16.91
N GLN A 4 -41.77 17.42 15.91
CA GLN A 4 -40.40 17.83 15.59
C GLN A 4 -40.38 19.10 14.72
N ALA A 5 -41.42 19.31 13.92
CA ALA A 5 -41.62 20.51 13.13
C ALA A 5 -42.06 21.70 14.00
N GLU A 6 -42.95 21.48 14.98
CA GLU A 6 -43.35 22.52 15.94
C GLU A 6 -42.18 22.99 16.81
N PHE A 7 -41.31 22.08 17.24
CA PHE A 7 -40.12 22.42 18.02
C PHE A 7 -39.14 23.29 17.20
N TYR A 8 -39.02 23.02 15.90
CA TYR A 8 -38.14 23.78 15.00
C TYR A 8 -38.67 25.20 14.76
N ILE A 9 -39.98 25.37 14.61
CA ILE A 9 -40.63 26.68 14.40
C ILE A 9 -40.50 27.55 15.65
N VAL A 10 -40.78 27.00 16.84
CA VAL A 10 -40.66 27.72 18.13
C VAL A 10 -39.20 28.13 18.40
N LEU A 11 -38.23 27.28 18.04
CA LEU A 11 -36.81 27.58 18.17
C LEU A 11 -36.37 28.73 17.23
N VAL A 12 -36.88 28.75 15.99
CA VAL A 12 -36.60 29.83 15.03
C VAL A 12 -37.18 31.17 15.50
N GLU A 13 -38.39 31.18 16.07
CA GLU A 13 -39.00 32.40 16.61
C GLU A 13 -38.27 32.93 17.87
N LEU A 14 -37.79 32.05 18.74
CA LEU A 14 -36.98 32.40 19.92
C LEU A 14 -35.61 32.96 19.52
N LEU A 15 -35.01 32.43 18.45
CA LEU A 15 -33.73 32.91 17.91
C LEU A 15 -33.84 34.27 17.21
N ALA A 16 -35.00 34.57 16.61
CA ALA A 16 -35.25 35.87 15.97
C ALA A 16 -35.42 37.02 16.99
N LYS A 17 -35.88 36.71 18.22
CA LYS A 17 -36.16 37.72 19.27
C LYS A 17 -35.00 38.00 20.22
N ASN A 18 -33.89 37.26 20.12
CA ASN A 18 -32.79 37.35 21.09
C ASN A 18 -31.42 37.21 20.42
N GLU A 19 -30.78 38.34 20.09
CA GLU A 19 -29.50 38.40 19.38
C GLU A 19 -28.37 37.62 20.07
N LYS A 20 -28.34 37.59 21.41
CA LYS A 20 -27.35 36.82 22.16
C LYS A 20 -27.55 35.31 22.01
N LEU A 21 -28.80 34.86 21.91
CA LEU A 21 -29.14 33.45 21.69
C LEU A 21 -28.83 33.04 20.25
N SER A 22 -29.15 33.90 19.26
CA SER A 22 -28.84 33.66 17.84
C SER A 22 -27.33 33.57 17.59
N PHE A 23 -26.53 34.42 18.24
CA PHE A 23 -25.07 34.36 18.17
C PHE A 23 -24.50 33.08 18.78
N SER A 24 -25.02 32.66 19.92
CA SER A 24 -24.57 31.43 20.62
C SER A 24 -24.91 30.17 19.82
N VAL A 25 -26.09 30.11 19.21
CA VAL A 25 -26.51 28.99 18.34
C VAL A 25 -25.75 28.97 17.03
N ARG A 26 -25.49 30.12 16.38
CA ARG A 26 -24.60 30.17 15.21
C ARG A 26 -23.21 29.64 15.53
N ARG A 27 -22.63 30.04 16.65
CA ARG A 27 -21.32 29.56 17.09
C ARG A 27 -21.31 28.05 17.41
N LEU A 28 -22.43 27.51 17.88
CA LEU A 28 -22.59 26.06 18.09
C LEU A 28 -22.72 25.32 16.76
N ASN A 29 -23.50 25.85 15.81
CA ASN A 29 -23.62 25.31 14.45
C ASN A 29 -22.29 25.37 13.69
N ASP A 30 -21.54 26.46 13.80
CA ASP A 30 -20.21 26.59 13.18
C ASP A 30 -19.23 25.57 13.78
N LYS A 31 -19.32 25.30 15.09
CA LYS A 31 -18.52 24.26 15.76
C LYS A 31 -18.95 22.86 15.35
N ILE A 32 -20.26 22.59 15.21
CA ILE A 32 -20.78 21.31 14.73
C ILE A 32 -20.33 21.11 13.28
N GLN A 33 -20.53 22.09 12.40
CA GLN A 33 -20.12 22.04 11.01
C GLN A 33 -18.61 21.88 10.87
N ALA A 34 -17.80 22.63 11.62
CA ALA A 34 -16.35 22.45 11.64
C ALA A 34 -15.94 21.07 12.20
N HIS A 35 -16.68 20.51 13.16
CA HIS A 35 -16.47 19.15 13.66
C HIS A 35 -16.88 18.09 12.63
N THR A 36 -17.99 18.29 11.91
CA THR A 36 -18.46 17.44 10.82
C THR A 36 -17.51 17.50 9.62
N ASP A 37 -16.96 18.65 9.29
CA ASP A 37 -15.97 18.83 8.23
C ASP A 37 -14.60 18.29 8.65
N LYS A 38 -14.28 18.34 9.95
CA LYS A 38 -13.11 17.65 10.53
C LYS A 38 -13.29 16.13 10.49
N LEU A 39 -14.49 15.62 10.80
CA LEU A 39 -14.86 14.21 10.66
C LEU A 39 -14.82 13.74 9.20
N LYS A 40 -15.28 14.56 8.24
CA LYS A 40 -15.14 14.31 6.79
C LYS A 40 -13.69 14.36 6.30
N LYS A 41 -12.83 15.16 6.94
CA LYS A 41 -11.37 15.17 6.68
C LYS A 41 -10.61 14.01 7.32
N THR A 42 -11.19 13.33 8.32
CA THR A 42 -10.54 12.21 9.04
C THR A 42 -11.06 10.82 8.64
N GLY A 43 -12.08 10.72 7.79
CA GLY A 43 -12.53 9.45 7.24
C GLY A 43 -12.76 9.58 5.75
N SER A 44 -11.86 9.03 4.93
CA SER A 44 -12.19 8.80 3.52
C SER A 44 -13.37 7.85 3.45
N ASN A 45 -14.46 8.25 2.82
CA ASN A 45 -15.54 7.35 2.40
C ASN A 45 -15.11 6.49 1.18
N LEU A 46 -13.80 6.32 0.96
CA LEU A 46 -13.29 5.52 -0.15
C LEU A 46 -13.69 4.07 0.09
N GLN A 47 -14.71 3.62 -0.65
CA GLN A 47 -15.15 2.24 -0.66
C GLN A 47 -14.50 1.55 -1.85
N ILE A 48 -13.46 0.78 -1.59
CA ILE A 48 -12.73 0.09 -2.65
C ILE A 48 -13.51 -1.14 -3.10
N THR A 49 -13.53 -1.37 -4.41
CA THR A 49 -14.17 -2.52 -5.04
C THR A 49 -13.29 -3.04 -6.17
N PHE A 50 -13.52 -4.27 -6.63
CA PHE A 50 -12.98 -4.68 -7.92
C PHE A 50 -13.49 -3.78 -9.04
N HIS A 51 -12.68 -3.63 -10.09
CA HIS A 51 -13.15 -3.05 -11.34
C HIS A 51 -14.25 -3.94 -11.94
N PRO A 52 -15.34 -3.38 -12.48
CA PRO A 52 -16.51 -4.17 -12.92
C PRO A 52 -16.22 -5.14 -14.07
N GLU A 53 -15.14 -4.89 -14.82
CA GLU A 53 -14.73 -5.72 -15.97
C GLU A 53 -13.68 -6.78 -15.62
N ILE A 54 -13.44 -7.05 -14.33
CA ILE A 54 -12.50 -8.09 -13.92
C ILE A 54 -13.00 -9.48 -14.36
N ASN A 55 -12.17 -10.18 -15.13
CA ASN A 55 -12.42 -11.56 -15.53
C ASN A 55 -11.73 -12.54 -14.57
N PHE A 56 -12.42 -12.89 -13.49
CA PHE A 56 -11.88 -13.76 -12.44
C PHE A 56 -11.53 -15.18 -12.94
N GLU A 57 -12.29 -15.70 -13.92
CA GLU A 57 -12.04 -17.02 -14.50
C GLU A 57 -10.73 -17.05 -15.30
N ALA A 58 -10.53 -16.05 -16.16
CA ALA A 58 -9.29 -15.92 -16.94
C ALA A 58 -8.07 -15.74 -16.04
N ILE A 59 -8.19 -14.90 -15.00
CA ILE A 59 -7.12 -14.68 -14.01
C ILE A 59 -6.77 -15.98 -13.29
N SER A 60 -7.77 -16.75 -12.88
CA SER A 60 -7.56 -18.05 -12.24
C SER A 60 -6.90 -19.05 -13.19
N ALA A 61 -7.33 -19.10 -14.45
CA ALA A 61 -6.71 -19.97 -15.45
C ALA A 61 -5.23 -19.63 -15.68
N GLU A 62 -4.88 -18.34 -15.77
CA GLU A 62 -3.49 -17.89 -15.90
C GLU A 62 -2.68 -18.24 -14.64
N TYR A 63 -3.23 -17.98 -13.45
CA TYR A 63 -2.57 -18.34 -12.19
C TYR A 63 -2.31 -19.85 -12.10
N GLN A 64 -3.24 -20.69 -12.55
CA GLN A 64 -3.06 -22.15 -12.47
C GLN A 64 -1.95 -22.67 -13.38
N HIS A 65 -1.61 -21.95 -14.47
CA HIS A 65 -0.54 -22.35 -15.38
C HIS A 65 0.85 -22.22 -14.75
N ASP A 66 1.11 -21.13 -14.03
CA ASP A 66 2.47 -20.75 -13.61
C ASP A 66 2.56 -20.32 -12.14
N LYS A 67 1.46 -20.43 -11.41
CA LYS A 67 1.32 -19.99 -10.01
C LYS A 67 1.70 -18.52 -9.80
N ARG A 68 1.47 -17.72 -10.84
CA ARG A 68 1.59 -16.26 -10.83
C ARG A 68 0.70 -15.69 -11.92
N VAL A 69 0.15 -14.50 -11.68
CA VAL A 69 -0.71 -13.79 -12.63
C VAL A 69 -0.56 -12.30 -12.43
N ARG A 70 -0.78 -11.55 -13.52
CA ARG A 70 -0.75 -10.09 -13.50
C ARG A 70 -2.10 -9.53 -13.96
N VAL A 71 -2.75 -8.76 -13.09
CA VAL A 71 -4.08 -8.17 -13.33
C VAL A 71 -3.93 -6.66 -13.49
N GLN A 72 -4.30 -6.15 -14.66
CA GLN A 72 -4.35 -4.71 -14.93
C GLN A 72 -5.72 -4.15 -14.53
N SER A 73 -5.75 -2.88 -14.13
CA SER A 73 -6.97 -2.17 -13.73
C SER A 73 -7.75 -2.91 -12.63
N LEU A 74 -7.09 -3.27 -11.53
CA LEU A 74 -7.69 -4.09 -10.47
C LEU A 74 -8.92 -3.42 -9.84
N ILE A 75 -8.83 -2.12 -9.59
CA ILE A 75 -9.87 -1.31 -8.95
C ILE A 75 -10.30 -0.16 -9.88
N PRO A 76 -11.47 0.48 -9.69
CA PRO A 76 -11.86 1.68 -10.43
C PRO A 76 -10.77 2.77 -10.42
N MET A 77 -10.62 3.46 -11.55
CA MET A 77 -9.51 4.41 -11.79
C MET A 77 -9.49 5.55 -10.76
N ASP A 78 -10.65 6.10 -10.43
CA ASP A 78 -10.83 7.16 -9.43
C ASP A 78 -10.39 6.72 -8.02
N GLN A 79 -10.60 5.45 -7.68
CA GLN A 79 -10.13 4.86 -6.43
C GLN A 79 -8.61 4.66 -6.47
N ALA A 80 -8.06 4.19 -7.60
CA ALA A 80 -6.63 4.03 -7.79
C ALA A 80 -5.86 5.36 -7.68
N GLU A 81 -6.42 6.45 -8.22
CA GLU A 81 -5.88 7.80 -8.10
C GLU A 81 -5.87 8.31 -6.66
N GLN A 82 -6.91 8.03 -5.88
CA GLN A 82 -6.96 8.39 -4.45
C GLN A 82 -5.89 7.64 -3.64
N VAL A 83 -5.72 6.34 -3.89
CA VAL A 83 -4.64 5.55 -3.27
C VAL A 83 -3.27 6.08 -3.70
N TYR A 84 -3.07 6.35 -4.98
CA TYR A 84 -1.82 6.93 -5.49
C TYR A 84 -1.48 8.27 -4.83
N ASN A 85 -2.47 9.15 -4.64
CA ASN A 85 -2.26 10.43 -3.96
C ASN A 85 -1.78 10.22 -2.51
N SER A 86 -2.40 9.31 -1.77
CA SER A 86 -1.96 8.99 -0.41
C SER A 86 -0.56 8.36 -0.38
N LEU A 87 -0.24 7.46 -1.31
CA LEU A 87 1.11 6.90 -1.43
C LEU A 87 2.15 7.97 -1.76
N SER A 88 1.86 8.88 -2.69
CA SER A 88 2.83 9.86 -3.18
C SER A 88 3.04 11.05 -2.25
N LYS A 89 2.01 11.46 -1.49
CA LYS A 89 2.01 12.74 -0.74
C LYS A 89 1.88 12.59 0.78
N GLU A 90 1.27 11.51 1.27
CA GLU A 90 0.87 11.41 2.68
C GLU A 90 1.69 10.35 3.45
N ALA A 91 2.03 9.24 2.81
CA ALA A 91 2.72 8.12 3.44
C ALA A 91 4.10 8.52 4.04
N PRO A 92 4.28 8.42 5.38
CA PRO A 92 5.54 8.77 6.04
C PRO A 92 6.52 7.60 5.96
N TYR A 93 7.03 7.34 4.75
CA TYR A 93 7.97 6.24 4.51
C TYR A 93 9.21 6.36 5.40
N LYS A 94 9.59 5.24 5.99
CA LYS A 94 10.89 5.06 6.65
C LYS A 94 11.78 4.21 5.77
N LEU A 95 13.09 4.49 5.75
CA LEU A 95 14.05 3.72 4.98
C LEU A 95 14.28 2.36 5.64
N ALA A 96 13.77 1.29 5.02
CA ALA A 96 14.05 -0.08 5.40
C ALA A 96 15.31 -0.56 4.66
N LEU A 97 16.28 -1.11 5.39
CA LEU A 97 17.53 -1.61 4.83
C LEU A 97 18.09 -2.78 5.65
N LEU A 98 18.96 -3.58 5.02
CA LEU A 98 19.78 -4.54 5.76
C LEU A 98 21.03 -3.84 6.31
N ARG A 99 21.24 -3.92 7.62
CA ARG A 99 22.40 -3.36 8.31
C ARG A 99 22.91 -4.33 9.35
N ASP A 100 24.20 -4.59 9.39
CA ASP A 100 24.84 -5.52 10.34
C ASP A 100 24.17 -6.92 10.31
N GLY A 101 23.76 -7.35 9.11
CA GLY A 101 23.06 -8.62 8.90
C GLY A 101 21.60 -8.66 9.38
N ARG A 102 21.02 -7.52 9.78
CA ARG A 102 19.64 -7.45 10.30
C ARG A 102 18.77 -6.42 9.56
N PRO A 103 17.50 -6.75 9.28
CA PRO A 103 16.53 -5.76 8.83
C PRO A 103 16.42 -4.61 9.83
N THR A 104 16.67 -3.39 9.35
CA THR A 104 16.62 -2.15 10.14
C THR A 104 15.72 -1.14 9.43
N THR A 105 15.15 -0.20 10.18
CA THR A 105 14.36 0.91 9.64
C THR A 105 14.89 2.23 10.19
N LEU A 106 15.07 3.22 9.33
CA LEU A 106 15.49 4.58 9.67
C LEU A 106 14.42 5.57 9.26
N ALA A 107 13.94 6.38 10.19
CA ALA A 107 13.04 7.48 9.88
C ALA A 107 13.79 8.64 9.18
N ASP A 108 13.06 9.48 8.45
CA ASP A 108 13.64 10.59 7.68
C ASP A 108 14.43 11.58 8.55
N ASN A 109 13.99 11.83 9.79
CA ASN A 109 14.71 12.68 10.75
C ASN A 109 16.03 12.04 11.19
N GLU A 110 16.03 10.74 11.48
CA GLU A 110 17.24 9.98 11.84
C GLU A 110 18.23 10.01 10.69
N TRP A 111 17.77 9.72 9.46
CA TRP A 111 18.62 9.77 8.26
C TRP A 111 19.24 11.15 8.04
N LYS A 112 18.47 12.24 8.19
CA LYS A 112 18.97 13.61 8.03
C LYS A 112 20.04 13.96 9.06
N GLN A 113 19.91 13.46 10.29
CA GLN A 113 20.84 13.70 11.39
C GLN A 113 22.12 12.86 11.31
N LEU A 114 22.15 11.80 10.49
CA LEU A 114 23.36 11.01 10.31
C LEU A 114 24.50 11.85 9.70
N PRO A 115 25.71 11.81 10.30
CA PRO A 115 26.91 12.37 9.68
C PRO A 115 27.19 11.76 8.29
N ASP A 116 27.79 12.53 7.39
CA ASP A 116 28.00 12.11 6.00
C ASP A 116 28.91 10.87 5.87
N ASN A 117 29.91 10.73 6.76
CA ASN A 117 30.73 9.52 6.81
C ASN A 117 29.90 8.27 7.17
N GLN A 118 28.89 8.40 8.03
CA GLN A 118 27.99 7.28 8.37
C GLN A 118 27.04 6.97 7.20
N LYS A 119 26.50 7.98 6.52
CA LYS A 119 25.70 7.78 5.30
C LYS A 119 26.52 7.05 4.22
N GLN A 120 27.77 7.46 4.01
CA GLN A 120 28.67 6.83 3.06
C GLN A 120 29.00 5.38 3.45
N SER A 121 29.22 5.11 4.75
CA SER A 121 29.45 3.76 5.25
C SER A 121 28.23 2.87 5.03
N LEU A 122 27.03 3.35 5.33
CA LEU A 122 25.78 2.63 5.09
C LEU A 122 25.56 2.33 3.61
N HIS A 123 25.81 3.31 2.74
CA HIS A 123 25.74 3.11 1.30
C HIS A 123 26.74 2.03 0.84
N THR A 124 27.98 2.09 1.32
CA THR A 124 29.04 1.13 0.98
C THR A 124 28.66 -0.28 1.42
N GLU A 125 28.21 -0.46 2.66
CA GLU A 125 27.74 -1.74 3.17
C GLU A 125 26.57 -2.27 2.33
N THR A 126 25.59 -1.41 2.03
CA THR A 126 24.42 -1.77 1.21
C THR A 126 24.84 -2.29 -0.16
N MET A 127 25.78 -1.61 -0.84
CA MET A 127 26.29 -2.05 -2.14
C MET A 127 27.14 -3.33 -2.06
N GLN A 128 27.93 -3.49 -1.00
CA GLN A 128 28.72 -4.71 -0.77
C GLN A 128 27.82 -5.94 -0.51
N ASN A 129 26.71 -5.75 0.22
CA ASN A 129 25.71 -6.80 0.42
C ASN A 129 24.99 -7.11 -0.90
N ALA A 130 24.61 -6.08 -1.66
CA ALA A 130 23.96 -6.24 -2.97
C ALA A 130 24.82 -7.06 -3.95
N ALA A 131 26.14 -6.81 -3.98
CA ALA A 131 27.09 -7.55 -4.81
C ALA A 131 27.15 -9.05 -4.47
N LYS A 132 26.75 -9.43 -3.25
CA LYS A 132 26.62 -10.82 -2.78
C LYS A 132 25.20 -11.38 -2.96
N GLY A 133 24.29 -10.61 -3.56
CA GLY A 133 22.88 -10.96 -3.72
C GLY A 133 22.07 -10.86 -2.44
N ILE A 134 22.53 -10.10 -1.44
CA ILE A 134 21.92 -10.00 -0.12
C ILE A 134 21.43 -8.57 0.14
N GLY A 135 20.29 -8.47 0.79
CA GLY A 135 19.80 -7.22 1.37
C GLY A 135 18.89 -6.41 0.45
N PHE A 136 18.57 -5.23 0.93
CA PHE A 136 17.57 -4.35 0.34
C PHE A 136 17.76 -2.95 0.89
N ILE A 137 17.21 -1.98 0.16
CA ILE A 137 17.05 -0.61 0.62
C ILE A 137 15.84 -0.01 -0.10
N TYR A 138 14.82 0.41 0.64
CA TYR A 138 13.63 1.08 0.10
C TYR A 138 12.81 1.77 1.19
N GLY A 139 11.93 2.69 0.80
CA GLY A 139 10.97 3.32 1.70
C GLY A 139 9.81 2.38 2.04
N ARG A 140 9.48 2.24 3.32
CA ARG A 140 8.40 1.38 3.83
C ARG A 140 7.49 2.15 4.79
N TYR A 141 6.18 1.93 4.67
CA TYR A 141 5.17 2.33 5.65
C TYR A 141 4.19 1.17 5.85
N GLN A 142 4.06 0.67 7.08
CA GLN A 142 3.15 -0.43 7.40
C GLN A 142 1.69 0.09 7.42
N LEU A 143 0.75 -0.63 6.81
CA LEU A 143 -0.66 -0.20 6.81
C LEU A 143 -1.40 -0.64 8.08
N SER A 144 -0.97 -1.75 8.69
CA SER A 144 -1.51 -2.24 9.95
C SER A 144 -0.94 -1.51 11.18
N ASN A 145 -1.69 -1.55 12.29
CA ASN A 145 -1.27 -1.08 13.63
C ASN A 145 -0.80 0.38 13.67
N GLN A 146 -1.35 1.23 12.80
CA GLN A 146 -1.05 2.65 12.77
C GLN A 146 -1.90 3.40 13.81
N LYS A 147 -1.26 4.24 14.63
CA LYS A 147 -1.97 5.11 15.59
C LYS A 147 -2.88 6.11 14.87
N GLU A 148 -2.38 6.64 13.76
CA GLU A 148 -3.08 7.57 12.88
C GLU A 148 -2.98 7.02 11.45
N PRO A 149 -3.90 6.13 11.06
CA PRO A 149 -3.88 5.54 9.73
C PRO A 149 -4.26 6.56 8.66
N ILE A 150 -3.58 6.51 7.52
CA ILE A 150 -3.96 7.27 6.34
C ILE A 150 -5.24 6.67 5.76
N ALA A 151 -6.31 7.46 5.69
CA ALA A 151 -7.67 6.94 5.47
C ALA A 151 -7.80 6.09 4.19
N ASN A 152 -7.31 6.56 3.04
CA ASN A 152 -7.38 5.80 1.78
C ASN A 152 -6.54 4.50 1.82
N LEU A 153 -5.40 4.51 2.52
CA LEU A 153 -4.57 3.31 2.67
C LEU A 153 -5.19 2.30 3.65
N ALA A 154 -5.89 2.79 4.68
CA ALA A 154 -6.66 1.96 5.59
C ALA A 154 -7.86 1.32 4.87
N ALA A 155 -8.57 2.08 4.04
CA ALA A 155 -9.64 1.56 3.20
C ALA A 155 -9.14 0.44 2.26
N LEU A 156 -7.96 0.62 1.65
CA LEU A 156 -7.35 -0.41 0.81
C LEU A 156 -6.96 -1.65 1.61
N HIS A 157 -6.36 -1.47 2.78
CA HIS A 157 -6.01 -2.58 3.65
C HIS A 157 -7.23 -3.36 4.13
N GLN A 158 -8.31 -2.66 4.48
CA GLN A 158 -9.59 -3.26 4.85
C GLN A 158 -10.20 -4.04 3.68
N TRP A 159 -10.22 -3.46 2.47
CA TRP A 159 -10.73 -4.13 1.28
C TRP A 159 -9.92 -5.38 0.92
N LEU A 160 -8.59 -5.33 0.99
CA LEU A 160 -7.71 -6.50 0.80
C LEU A 160 -7.99 -7.64 1.79
N ASN A 161 -8.55 -7.32 2.96
CA ASN A 161 -8.97 -8.28 3.99
C ASN A 161 -10.48 -8.51 4.01
N SER A 162 -11.22 -8.01 3.02
CA SER A 162 -12.65 -8.30 2.88
C SER A 162 -12.85 -9.75 2.46
N GLU A 163 -14.00 -10.33 2.82
CA GLU A 163 -14.33 -11.69 2.41
C GLU A 163 -14.40 -11.84 0.88
N GLU A 164 -14.79 -10.78 0.16
CA GLU A 164 -14.79 -10.74 -1.31
C GLU A 164 -13.38 -11.01 -1.88
N VAL A 165 -12.36 -10.30 -1.38
CA VAL A 165 -10.97 -10.50 -1.84
C VAL A 165 -10.40 -11.82 -1.33
N LEU A 166 -10.61 -12.15 -0.06
CA LEU A 166 -10.04 -13.37 0.53
C LEU A 166 -10.66 -14.64 -0.05
N SER A 167 -11.96 -14.66 -0.36
CA SER A 167 -12.61 -15.77 -1.08
C SER A 167 -12.04 -15.93 -2.49
N TRP A 168 -11.98 -14.85 -3.27
CA TRP A 168 -11.39 -14.88 -4.61
C TRP A 168 -9.96 -15.42 -4.60
N VAL A 169 -9.12 -14.97 -3.67
CA VAL A 169 -7.73 -15.44 -3.57
C VAL A 169 -7.65 -16.92 -3.18
N ARG A 170 -8.52 -17.40 -2.28
CA ARG A 170 -8.60 -18.84 -1.93
C ARG A 170 -9.02 -19.68 -3.13
N GLU A 171 -10.02 -19.23 -3.88
CA GLU A 171 -10.50 -19.91 -5.09
C GLU A 171 -9.42 -19.95 -6.17
N MET A 172 -8.81 -18.80 -6.48
CA MET A 172 -7.76 -18.68 -7.50
C MET A 172 -6.55 -19.55 -7.18
N SER A 173 -6.12 -19.59 -5.91
CA SER A 173 -4.87 -20.26 -5.52
C SER A 173 -5.04 -21.71 -5.06
N GLY A 174 -6.24 -22.09 -4.59
CA GLY A 174 -6.50 -23.38 -3.94
C GLY A 174 -6.12 -23.42 -2.46
N HIS A 175 -5.53 -22.37 -1.89
CA HIS A 175 -5.14 -22.32 -0.48
C HIS A 175 -6.31 -21.89 0.42
N GLN A 176 -7.17 -22.84 0.79
CA GLN A 176 -8.39 -22.58 1.57
C GLN A 176 -8.14 -22.02 2.99
N ASP A 177 -6.91 -22.11 3.47
CA ASP A 177 -6.49 -21.68 4.81
C ASP A 177 -6.08 -20.20 4.87
N ILE A 178 -6.13 -19.44 3.78
CA ILE A 178 -5.86 -17.99 3.78
C ILE A 178 -6.94 -17.27 4.62
N VAL A 179 -6.49 -16.50 5.62
CA VAL A 179 -7.37 -15.75 6.55
C VAL A 179 -7.07 -14.26 6.61
N ALA A 180 -5.94 -13.81 6.05
CA ALA A 180 -5.53 -12.43 6.13
C ALA A 180 -4.59 -12.01 5.00
N ALA A 181 -4.61 -10.72 4.68
CA ALA A 181 -3.65 -10.03 3.83
C ALA A 181 -2.87 -9.00 4.65
N SER A 182 -1.58 -9.25 4.83
CA SER A 182 -0.67 -8.21 5.33
C SER A 182 -0.44 -7.15 4.25
N ALA A 183 -0.15 -5.91 4.64
CA ALA A 183 0.04 -4.82 3.69
C ALA A 183 1.04 -3.78 4.19
N GLN A 184 1.92 -3.35 3.29
CA GLN A 184 2.86 -2.26 3.46
C GLN A 184 2.89 -1.41 2.19
N ALA A 185 2.91 -0.09 2.34
CA ALA A 185 3.24 0.82 1.26
C ALA A 185 4.77 0.79 1.08
N THR A 186 5.19 0.66 -0.17
CA THR A 186 6.60 0.66 -0.57
C THR A 186 6.87 1.79 -1.55
N ARG A 187 8.03 2.43 -1.39
CA ARG A 187 8.55 3.49 -2.25
C ARG A 187 9.99 3.19 -2.59
N TYR A 188 10.28 2.98 -3.86
CA TYR A 188 11.64 2.86 -4.34
C TYR A 188 12.01 4.12 -5.14
N THR A 189 13.15 4.73 -4.82
CA THR A 189 13.73 5.86 -5.55
C THR A 189 15.04 5.44 -6.22
N ALA A 190 15.65 6.31 -7.02
CA ALA A 190 17.00 6.12 -7.54
C ALA A 190 17.97 5.55 -6.48
N GLY A 191 18.71 4.50 -6.84
CA GLY A 191 19.63 3.80 -5.95
C GLY A 191 19.03 2.65 -5.14
N GLN A 192 17.71 2.46 -5.18
CA GLN A 192 17.00 1.50 -4.33
C GLN A 192 16.67 0.18 -5.03
N PHE A 193 16.63 -0.90 -4.26
CA PHE A 193 16.45 -2.28 -4.76
C PHE A 193 16.05 -3.23 -3.63
N LEU A 194 15.69 -4.45 -4.02
CA LEU A 194 15.56 -5.61 -3.12
C LEU A 194 16.15 -6.81 -3.86
N THR A 195 17.22 -7.40 -3.33
CA THR A 195 17.90 -8.50 -4.03
C THR A 195 17.03 -9.76 -4.09
N ARG A 196 17.51 -10.74 -4.84
CA ARG A 196 16.85 -12.03 -5.03
C ARG A 196 16.52 -12.71 -3.69
N HIS A 197 15.26 -13.06 -3.50
CA HIS A 197 14.75 -13.74 -2.31
C HIS A 197 13.55 -14.63 -2.65
N MET A 198 13.09 -15.37 -1.66
CA MET A 198 11.86 -16.15 -1.65
C MET A 198 11.05 -15.70 -0.43
N ASP A 199 9.72 -15.76 -0.53
CA ASP A 199 8.83 -15.22 0.50
C ASP A 199 8.25 -16.28 1.44
N THR A 200 8.77 -17.50 1.41
CA THR A 200 8.39 -18.57 2.33
C THR A 200 8.70 -18.16 3.77
N HIS A 201 7.71 -18.26 4.64
CA HIS A 201 7.84 -17.88 6.05
C HIS A 201 7.05 -18.85 6.93
N SER A 202 7.76 -19.61 7.77
CA SER A 202 7.17 -20.70 8.57
C SER A 202 6.17 -20.19 9.61
N THR A 203 6.49 -19.11 10.33
CA THR A 203 5.62 -18.56 11.38
C THR A 203 4.37 -17.87 10.82
N GLU A 204 4.53 -16.96 9.85
CA GLU A 204 3.38 -16.25 9.27
C GLU A 204 2.55 -17.14 8.33
N GLN A 205 3.10 -18.25 7.86
CA GLN A 205 2.44 -19.17 6.93
C GLN A 205 1.91 -18.43 5.69
N ARG A 206 2.81 -17.70 5.03
CA ARG A 206 2.51 -17.01 3.77
C ARG A 206 2.20 -18.05 2.69
N ARG A 207 1.20 -17.76 1.87
CA ARG A 207 0.78 -18.59 0.73
C ARG A 207 1.10 -17.88 -0.58
N LEU A 208 0.71 -16.61 -0.67
CA LEU A 208 0.93 -15.80 -1.85
C LEU A 208 1.57 -14.47 -1.46
N ALA A 209 2.49 -14.00 -2.29
CA ALA A 209 2.97 -12.63 -2.28
C ALA A 209 2.21 -11.82 -3.33
N TYR A 210 2.00 -10.53 -3.06
CA TYR A 210 1.41 -9.62 -4.02
C TYR A 210 2.07 -8.25 -4.03
N VAL A 211 2.02 -7.61 -5.20
CA VAL A 211 2.46 -6.24 -5.47
C VAL A 211 1.35 -5.53 -6.24
N LEU A 212 0.60 -4.67 -5.56
CA LEU A 212 -0.35 -3.75 -6.20
C LEU A 212 0.36 -2.43 -6.51
N SER A 213 0.68 -2.23 -7.78
CA SER A 213 1.50 -1.13 -8.24
C SER A 213 0.67 0.10 -8.64
N PHE A 214 1.16 1.27 -8.25
CA PHE A 214 0.59 2.59 -8.55
C PHE A 214 1.66 3.48 -9.18
N SER A 215 2.42 2.96 -10.13
CA SER A 215 3.53 3.67 -10.78
C SER A 215 3.16 4.03 -12.22
N PRO A 216 2.64 5.24 -12.48
CA PRO A 216 2.22 5.63 -13.82
C PRO A 216 3.43 5.90 -14.73
N ASN A 217 3.27 5.58 -16.02
CA ASN A 217 4.24 5.89 -17.09
C ASN A 217 5.67 5.37 -16.80
N TRP A 218 5.78 4.17 -16.23
CA TRP A 218 7.08 3.58 -15.90
C TRP A 218 7.85 3.17 -17.15
N HIS A 219 9.07 3.65 -17.30
CA HIS A 219 9.95 3.22 -18.37
C HIS A 219 10.75 1.97 -17.94
N PRO A 220 10.83 0.90 -18.74
CA PRO A 220 11.54 -0.32 -18.35
C PRO A 220 13.03 -0.10 -18.04
N ASP A 221 13.70 0.82 -18.76
CA ASP A 221 15.11 1.16 -18.51
C ASP A 221 15.36 1.84 -17.15
N TRP A 222 14.31 2.28 -16.44
CA TRP A 222 14.46 2.80 -15.08
C TRP A 222 14.78 1.70 -14.06
N GLY A 223 14.67 0.42 -14.44
CA GLY A 223 14.77 -0.69 -13.52
C GLY A 223 13.52 -0.79 -12.65
N GLY A 224 13.66 -1.18 -11.37
CA GLY A 224 12.52 -1.39 -10.48
C GLY A 224 11.56 -2.51 -10.94
N LEU A 225 12.06 -3.40 -11.81
CA LEU A 225 11.30 -4.51 -12.36
C LEU A 225 11.10 -5.57 -11.28
N LEU A 226 9.91 -6.19 -11.26
CA LEU A 226 9.71 -7.44 -10.55
C LEU A 226 10.31 -8.56 -11.41
N GLN A 227 11.55 -8.93 -11.13
CA GLN A 227 12.31 -9.93 -11.89
C GLN A 227 12.18 -11.30 -11.23
N PHE A 228 11.84 -12.32 -12.01
CA PHE A 228 11.76 -13.70 -11.56
C PHE A 228 13.00 -14.51 -11.98
N TYR A 229 13.27 -15.57 -11.23
CA TYR A 229 14.42 -16.45 -11.43
C TYR A 229 14.00 -17.91 -11.29
N GLU A 230 14.68 -18.77 -12.03
CA GLU A 230 14.68 -20.21 -11.81
C GLU A 230 15.38 -20.57 -10.49
N LYS A 231 15.14 -21.78 -9.97
CA LYS A 231 15.76 -22.26 -8.70
C LYS A 231 17.30 -22.29 -8.74
N ASN A 232 17.89 -22.49 -9.92
CA ASN A 232 19.34 -22.44 -10.12
C ASN A 232 19.91 -21.01 -10.21
N GLY A 233 19.04 -19.99 -10.18
CA GLY A 233 19.40 -18.58 -10.26
C GLY A 233 19.43 -17.99 -11.66
N THR A 234 19.12 -18.75 -12.71
CA THR A 234 18.96 -18.23 -14.08
C THR A 234 17.81 -17.22 -14.12
N PRO A 235 18.01 -16.00 -14.66
CA PRO A 235 16.92 -15.06 -14.85
C PRO A 235 15.86 -15.65 -15.78
N ARG A 236 14.60 -15.49 -15.39
CA ARG A 236 13.43 -15.79 -16.21
C ARG A 236 12.98 -14.51 -16.90
N ASP A 237 11.73 -14.12 -16.74
CA ASP A 237 11.12 -12.89 -17.21
C ASP A 237 10.97 -11.85 -16.07
N ALA A 238 10.54 -10.65 -16.45
CA ALA A 238 10.33 -9.57 -15.52
C ALA A 238 9.09 -8.74 -15.88
N TRP A 239 8.46 -8.18 -14.84
CA TRP A 239 7.31 -7.29 -14.99
C TRP A 239 7.70 -5.88 -14.57
N ALA A 240 7.66 -4.95 -15.52
CA ALA A 240 7.75 -3.52 -15.22
C ALA A 240 6.54 -3.11 -14.36
N PRO A 241 6.71 -2.29 -13.31
CA PRO A 241 5.58 -1.80 -12.53
C PRO A 241 4.63 -1.00 -13.44
N GLY A 242 3.34 -1.05 -13.13
CA GLY A 242 2.29 -0.35 -13.86
C GLY A 242 1.42 0.47 -12.92
N PHE A 243 0.56 1.31 -13.48
CA PHE A 243 -0.49 1.94 -12.68
C PHE A 243 -1.65 0.96 -12.48
N ASN A 244 -2.21 0.93 -11.27
CA ASN A 244 -3.37 0.10 -10.93
C ASN A 244 -3.20 -1.38 -11.36
N THR A 245 -2.02 -1.94 -11.13
CA THR A 245 -1.66 -3.28 -11.62
C THR A 245 -1.27 -4.19 -10.48
N LEU A 246 -2.00 -5.29 -10.29
CA LEU A 246 -1.70 -6.34 -9.34
C LEU A 246 -0.77 -7.38 -9.97
N SER A 247 0.31 -7.71 -9.30
CA SER A 247 1.08 -8.93 -9.54
C SER A 247 0.89 -9.82 -8.33
N ILE A 248 0.39 -11.04 -8.50
CA ILE A 248 0.20 -12.02 -7.41
C ILE A 248 0.85 -13.34 -7.80
N PHE A 249 1.58 -13.95 -6.87
CA PHE A 249 2.38 -15.13 -7.14
C PHE A 249 2.59 -15.97 -5.88
N ASP A 250 2.77 -17.27 -6.08
CA ASP A 250 3.15 -18.20 -5.04
C ASP A 250 4.48 -17.79 -4.38
N VAL A 251 4.55 -17.93 -3.06
CA VAL A 251 5.74 -17.52 -2.28
C VAL A 251 7.01 -18.30 -2.63
N GLU A 252 6.90 -19.44 -3.31
CA GLU A 252 8.04 -20.20 -3.81
C GLU A 252 8.74 -19.55 -5.02
N HIS A 253 8.10 -18.60 -5.70
CA HIS A 253 8.72 -17.89 -6.81
C HIS A 253 9.89 -17.04 -6.32
N ILE A 254 11.09 -17.35 -6.81
CA ILE A 254 12.30 -16.58 -6.51
C ILE A 254 12.26 -15.28 -7.32
N HIS A 255 12.33 -14.14 -6.64
CA HIS A 255 12.16 -12.86 -7.29
C HIS A 255 13.00 -11.74 -6.65
N SER A 256 13.09 -10.60 -7.33
CA SER A 256 13.77 -9.39 -6.87
C SER A 256 13.03 -8.14 -7.34
N VAL A 257 13.35 -6.99 -6.73
CA VAL A 257 13.07 -5.68 -7.32
C VAL A 257 14.38 -5.12 -7.84
N THR A 258 14.53 -5.02 -9.16
CA THR A 258 15.79 -4.60 -9.77
C THR A 258 16.15 -3.16 -9.39
N TYR A 259 17.45 -2.86 -9.44
CA TYR A 259 17.99 -1.55 -9.09
C TYR A 259 17.32 -0.42 -9.87
N ILE A 260 16.86 0.62 -9.16
CA ILE A 260 16.32 1.81 -9.80
C ILE A 260 17.46 2.74 -10.20
N THR A 261 17.52 3.04 -11.49
CA THR A 261 18.59 3.84 -12.07
C THR A 261 18.51 5.31 -11.64
N PRO A 262 19.65 6.04 -11.62
CA PRO A 262 19.69 7.46 -11.27
C PRO A 262 18.87 8.37 -12.19
N PHE A 263 18.55 7.93 -13.40
CA PHE A 263 17.76 8.68 -14.38
C PHE A 263 16.26 8.37 -14.35
N SER A 264 15.78 7.60 -13.35
CA SER A 264 14.35 7.47 -13.10
C SER A 264 13.73 8.82 -12.71
N LEU A 265 12.60 9.17 -13.33
CA LEU A 265 11.98 10.49 -13.14
C LEU A 265 11.03 10.53 -11.95
N THR A 266 10.50 9.38 -11.53
CA THR A 266 9.49 9.26 -10.49
C THR A 266 9.80 8.07 -9.58
N PRO A 267 9.33 8.08 -8.32
CA PRO A 267 9.44 6.91 -7.45
C PRO A 267 8.52 5.77 -7.92
N ARG A 268 8.97 4.53 -7.75
CA ARG A 268 8.12 3.34 -7.86
C ARG A 268 7.30 3.19 -6.58
N LEU A 269 5.99 3.31 -6.70
CA LEU A 269 5.02 3.24 -5.61
C LEU A 269 4.18 1.97 -5.72
N SER A 270 4.02 1.25 -4.61
CA SER A 270 3.18 0.05 -4.55
C SER A 270 2.67 -0.20 -3.14
N VAL A 271 1.58 -0.95 -3.02
CA VAL A 271 1.21 -1.66 -1.79
C VAL A 271 1.56 -3.12 -1.98
N THR A 272 2.38 -3.67 -1.11
CA THR A 272 2.84 -5.06 -1.18
C THR A 272 2.52 -5.80 0.10
N GLY A 273 2.45 -7.12 0.02
CA GLY A 273 2.25 -7.95 1.20
C GLY A 273 2.01 -9.39 0.85
N TRP A 274 1.45 -10.11 1.82
CA TRP A 274 1.23 -11.55 1.73
C TRP A 274 -0.17 -11.92 2.18
N PHE A 275 -0.81 -12.79 1.38
CA PHE A 275 -1.95 -13.57 1.81
C PHE A 275 -1.44 -14.77 2.61
N ARG A 276 -1.99 -14.96 3.81
CA ARG A 276 -1.40 -15.86 4.82
C ARG A 276 -2.44 -16.61 5.63
N ALA A 277 -2.04 -17.75 6.18
CA ALA A 277 -2.90 -18.63 6.99
C ALA A 277 -2.93 -18.28 8.48
N THR A 278 -2.32 -17.16 8.88
CA THR A 278 -2.34 -16.65 10.25
C THR A 278 -2.98 -15.26 10.32
N PRO A 279 -3.82 -14.96 11.33
CA PRO A 279 -4.36 -13.61 11.53
C PRO A 279 -3.27 -12.55 11.69
N LEU A 280 -3.54 -11.28 11.35
CA LEU A 280 -2.57 -10.17 11.34
C LEU A 280 -1.94 -9.86 12.70
#